data_AF-A0A7D9JXA3-F1
#
_entry.id   AF-A0A7D9JXA3-F1
#
_cell.length_a   1.000
_cell.length_b   1.000
_cell.length_c   1.000
_cell.angle_alpha   90.00
_cell.angle_beta   90.00
_cell.angle_gamma   90.00
#
_symmetry.space_group_name_H-M   'P 1'
#
loop_
_entity.id
_entity.type
_entity.pdbx_description
1 polymer ?
#
loop_
_entity_poly.entity_id
_entity_poly.type
_entity_poly.pdbx_seq_one_letter_code
_entity_poly.pdbx_strand_id
1 'polypeptide(L)'
;MFEKGRCYRTINNHRSAISAYHKSVDGQKVGQHELVCQVLNACFNARPPQPKYAMMWDVDVVLTYICSLRCNSNLSDKQLTSKVSMLLALASAGRSSELRALDLRFMTMTDSSIIFELGRLTKSRRKGQKPIKLIFNSCQSDPLLCVVSVITSYVDRTKRWRSVLAQTQLLLSFVEPHKEVVPCTIAGWL
;
A
#
# COMPACT_ATOMS: atom_id res chain seq x y z
N MET A 1 -1.53 -9.79 30.89
CA MET A 1 -1.04 -9.69 29.49
C MET A 1 0.44 -9.34 29.41
N PHE A 2 0.89 -8.35 30.20
CA PHE A 2 2.30 -7.95 30.26
C PHE A 2 3.22 -9.10 30.72
N GLU A 3 2.87 -9.76 31.84
CA GLU A 3 3.56 -10.96 32.36
C GLU A 3 3.63 -12.11 31.33
N LYS A 4 2.63 -12.22 30.45
CA LYS A 4 2.60 -13.21 29.36
C LYS A 4 3.47 -12.78 28.15
N GLY A 5 4.40 -11.85 28.33
CA GLY A 5 5.31 -11.40 27.28
C GLY A 5 4.69 -10.50 26.19
N ARG A 6 3.43 -10.03 26.33
CA ARG A 6 2.81 -9.19 25.29
C ARG A 6 3.42 -7.78 25.25
N CYS A 7 3.63 -7.24 24.05
CA CYS A 7 4.14 -5.88 23.88
C CYS A 7 3.06 -4.84 24.19
N TYR A 8 3.49 -3.61 24.52
CA TYR A 8 2.61 -2.48 24.80
C TYR A 8 1.50 -2.32 23.75
N ARG A 9 1.84 -2.42 22.45
CA ARG A 9 0.89 -2.23 21.35
C ARG A 9 -0.29 -3.21 21.40
N THR A 10 -0.03 -4.47 21.73
CA THR A 10 -1.10 -5.48 21.88
C THR A 10 -2.00 -5.13 23.06
N ILE A 11 -1.43 -4.77 24.20
CA ILE A 11 -2.18 -4.42 25.42
C ILE A 11 -3.05 -3.17 25.15
N ASN A 12 -2.47 -2.15 24.50
CA ASN A 12 -3.19 -0.93 24.16
C ASN A 12 -4.33 -1.16 23.14
N ASN A 13 -4.18 -2.11 22.22
CA ASN A 13 -5.28 -2.53 21.34
C ASN A 13 -6.44 -3.15 22.14
N HIS A 14 -6.16 -4.04 23.10
CA HIS A 14 -7.19 -4.62 23.97
C HIS A 14 -7.87 -3.55 24.82
N ARG A 15 -7.11 -2.63 25.43
CA ARG A 15 -7.65 -1.47 26.15
C ARG A 15 -8.59 -0.65 25.28
N SER A 16 -8.20 -0.39 24.04
CA SER A 16 -8.99 0.42 23.10
C SER A 16 -10.29 -0.29 22.71
N ALA A 17 -10.24 -1.60 22.48
CA ALA A 17 -11.44 -2.42 22.22
C ALA A 17 -12.39 -2.40 23.43
N ILE A 18 -11.89 -2.66 24.64
CA ILE A 18 -12.71 -2.60 25.87
C ILE A 18 -13.33 -1.21 26.01
N SER A 19 -12.54 -0.16 25.86
CA SER A 19 -13.02 1.23 25.97
C SER A 19 -14.05 1.65 24.92
N ALA A 20 -14.14 0.95 23.79
CA ALA A 20 -15.08 1.25 22.72
C ALA A 20 -16.47 0.64 22.99
N TYR A 21 -16.53 -0.51 23.66
CA TYR A 21 -17.76 -1.29 23.85
C TYR A 21 -18.23 -1.37 25.30
N HIS A 22 -17.36 -1.10 26.28
CA HIS A 22 -17.72 -1.10 27.68
C HIS A 22 -18.39 0.22 28.08
N LYS A 23 -19.33 0.14 29.03
CA LYS A 23 -19.93 1.34 29.65
C LYS A 23 -18.85 2.17 30.34
N SER A 24 -19.12 3.47 30.49
CA SER A 24 -18.24 4.33 31.27
C SER A 24 -18.13 3.85 32.71
N VAL A 25 -16.95 4.01 33.30
CA VAL A 25 -16.65 3.78 34.71
C VAL A 25 -16.28 5.14 35.29
N ASP A 26 -16.92 5.52 36.40
CA ASP A 26 -16.73 6.84 37.04
C ASP A 26 -16.95 8.02 36.07
N GLY A 27 -17.96 7.89 35.20
CA GLY A 27 -18.29 8.91 34.19
C GLY A 27 -17.30 8.99 33.01
N GLN A 28 -16.23 8.21 33.02
CA GLN A 28 -15.19 8.22 31.98
C GLN A 28 -15.17 6.92 31.18
N LYS A 29 -14.69 6.97 29.94
CA LYS A 29 -14.43 5.74 29.19
C LYS A 29 -13.33 4.95 29.89
N VAL A 30 -13.46 3.62 29.94
CA VAL A 30 -12.48 2.73 30.61
C VAL A 30 -11.04 3.00 30.17
N GLY A 31 -10.81 3.26 28.88
CA GLY A 31 -9.47 3.53 28.36
C GLY A 31 -8.90 4.91 28.69
N GLN A 32 -9.67 5.77 29.36
CA GLN A 32 -9.28 7.10 29.84
C GLN A 32 -9.13 7.16 31.37
N HIS A 33 -9.65 6.16 32.09
CA HIS A 33 -9.54 6.07 33.54
C HIS A 33 -8.08 6.10 34.00
N GLU A 34 -7.78 6.88 35.03
CA GLU A 34 -6.41 7.18 35.47
C GLU A 34 -5.56 5.92 35.71
N LEU A 35 -6.07 4.96 36.49
CA LEU A 35 -5.38 3.69 36.77
C LEU A 35 -5.05 2.90 35.50
N VAL A 36 -5.94 2.90 34.49
CA VAL A 36 -5.71 2.20 33.23
C VAL A 36 -4.60 2.88 32.43
N CYS A 37 -4.58 4.21 32.41
CA CYS A 37 -3.53 5.00 31.78
C CYS A 37 -2.17 4.78 32.47
N GLN A 38 -2.13 4.81 33.82
CA GLN A 38 -0.91 4.56 34.60
C GLN A 38 -0.33 3.17 34.31
N VAL A 39 -1.15 2.12 34.31
CA VAL A 39 -0.72 0.75 33.99
C VAL A 39 -0.15 0.66 32.57
N LEU A 40 -0.77 1.33 31.60
CA LEU A 40 -0.27 1.33 30.22
C LEU A 40 1.04 2.09 30.06
N ASN A 41 1.20 3.19 30.77
CA ASN A 41 2.47 3.94 30.81
C ASN A 41 3.58 3.09 31.43
N ALA A 42 3.30 2.38 32.53
CA ALA A 42 4.24 1.44 33.12
C ALA A 42 4.61 0.32 32.14
N CYS A 43 3.63 -0.27 31.43
CA CYS A 43 3.89 -1.28 30.41
C CYS A 43 4.75 -0.74 29.24
N PHE A 44 4.54 0.51 28.83
CA PHE A 44 5.32 1.16 27.78
C PHE A 44 6.77 1.38 28.22
N ASN A 45 6.97 1.96 29.40
CA ASN A 45 8.29 2.27 29.94
C ASN A 45 9.10 0.99 30.21
N ALA A 46 8.45 -0.06 30.73
CA ALA A 46 9.11 -1.33 31.01
C ALA A 46 9.45 -2.14 29.75
N ARG A 47 8.72 -1.95 28.63
CA ARG A 47 9.02 -2.60 27.34
C ARG A 47 8.70 -1.67 26.17
N PRO A 48 9.59 -0.69 25.88
CA PRO A 48 9.38 0.24 24.80
C PRO A 48 9.37 -0.47 23.43
N PRO A 49 8.54 -0.02 22.47
CA PRO A 49 8.55 -0.56 21.12
C PRO A 49 9.93 -0.42 20.48
N GLN A 50 10.50 -1.54 20.05
CA GLN A 50 11.78 -1.55 19.35
C GLN A 50 11.57 -1.41 17.83
N PRO A 51 12.51 -0.80 17.10
CA PRO A 51 12.50 -0.79 15.64
C PRO A 51 12.42 -2.23 15.11
N LYS A 52 11.44 -2.50 14.23
CA LYS A 52 11.27 -3.84 13.65
C LYS A 52 12.34 -4.18 12.62
N TYR A 53 12.87 -3.16 11.94
CA TYR A 53 13.87 -3.30 10.89
C TYR A 53 15.13 -2.58 11.32
N ALA A 54 16.24 -3.32 11.47
CA ALA A 54 17.55 -2.76 11.80
C ALA A 54 18.23 -2.14 10.57
N MET A 55 17.87 -2.60 9.37
CA MET A 55 18.41 -2.15 8.09
C MET A 55 17.28 -2.07 7.06
N MET A 56 17.35 -1.11 6.14
CA MET A 56 16.49 -1.09 4.96
C MET A 56 17.07 -2.04 3.91
N TRP A 57 16.22 -2.58 3.04
CA TRP A 57 16.66 -3.38 1.91
C TRP A 57 17.31 -2.47 0.84
N ASP A 58 18.20 -3.02 0.02
CA ASP A 58 18.94 -2.26 -0.99
C ASP A 58 18.09 -2.06 -2.26
N VAL A 59 17.76 -0.79 -2.54
CA VAL A 59 16.93 -0.38 -3.68
C VAL A 59 17.62 -0.64 -5.00
N ASP A 60 18.95 -0.54 -5.04
CA ASP A 60 19.72 -0.67 -6.27
C ASP A 60 19.70 -2.09 -6.81
N VAL A 61 19.63 -3.10 -5.94
CA VAL A 61 19.46 -4.51 -6.35
C VAL A 61 18.18 -4.69 -7.17
N VAL A 62 17.08 -4.08 -6.72
CA VAL A 62 15.80 -4.17 -7.42
C VAL A 62 15.82 -3.36 -8.70
N LEU A 63 16.34 -2.14 -8.69
CA LEU A 63 16.43 -1.31 -9.89
C LEU A 63 17.30 -1.98 -10.97
N THR A 64 18.44 -2.57 -10.57
CA THR A 64 19.31 -3.33 -11.45
C THR A 64 18.59 -4.52 -12.07
N TYR A 65 17.83 -5.28 -11.28
CA TYR A 65 17.02 -6.37 -11.79
C TYR A 65 15.96 -5.86 -12.79
N ILE A 66 15.26 -4.77 -12.48
CA ILE A 66 14.25 -4.19 -13.38
C ILE A 66 14.89 -3.76 -14.71
N CYS A 67 16.07 -3.14 -14.68
CA CYS A 67 16.80 -2.78 -15.90
C CYS A 67 17.22 -4.01 -16.71
N SER A 68 17.57 -5.12 -16.04
CA SER A 68 17.93 -6.38 -16.71
C SER A 68 16.78 -7.02 -17.48
N LEU A 69 15.52 -6.73 -17.13
CA LEU A 69 14.33 -7.23 -17.81
C LEU A 69 14.15 -6.66 -19.23
N ARG A 70 14.86 -5.58 -19.59
CA ARG A 70 14.81 -4.92 -20.91
C ARG A 70 13.40 -4.42 -21.28
N CYS A 71 13.04 -4.51 -22.56
CA CYS A 71 11.84 -3.91 -23.15
C CYS A 71 10.54 -4.53 -22.63
N ASN A 72 9.55 -3.69 -22.32
CA ASN A 72 8.27 -4.10 -21.75
C ASN A 72 7.48 -5.07 -22.64
N SER A 73 7.65 -4.99 -23.96
CA SER A 73 6.94 -5.82 -24.95
C SER A 73 7.29 -7.31 -24.84
N ASN A 74 8.52 -7.63 -24.43
CA ASN A 74 9.04 -9.01 -24.40
C ASN A 74 8.81 -9.70 -23.04
N LEU A 75 8.23 -8.99 -22.07
CA LEU A 75 8.00 -9.53 -20.73
C LEU A 75 6.80 -10.47 -20.72
N SER A 76 6.88 -11.51 -19.88
CA SER A 76 5.69 -12.28 -19.48
C SER A 76 4.72 -11.41 -18.68
N ASP A 77 3.45 -11.80 -18.63
CA ASP A 77 2.43 -11.07 -17.86
C ASP A 77 2.79 -10.94 -16.38
N LYS A 78 3.42 -11.99 -15.83
CA LYS A 78 3.94 -12.01 -14.46
C LYS A 78 5.07 -10.97 -14.29
N GLN A 79 6.08 -10.99 -15.16
CA GLN A 79 7.20 -10.05 -15.08
C GLN A 79 6.74 -8.60 -15.25
N LEU A 80 5.85 -8.33 -16.20
CA LEU A 80 5.32 -6.98 -16.42
C LEU A 80 4.48 -6.50 -15.22
N THR A 81 3.65 -7.37 -14.65
CA THR A 81 2.85 -7.05 -13.45
C THR A 81 3.74 -6.77 -12.24
N SER A 82 4.76 -7.59 -12.00
CA SER A 82 5.73 -7.36 -10.92
C SER A 82 6.53 -6.06 -11.15
N LYS A 83 6.99 -5.81 -12.39
CA LYS A 83 7.72 -4.59 -12.75
C LYS A 83 6.90 -3.33 -12.49
N VAL A 84 5.65 -3.28 -12.98
CA VAL A 84 4.79 -2.11 -12.77
C VAL A 84 4.44 -1.94 -11.30
N SER A 85 4.17 -3.04 -10.57
CA SER A 85 3.84 -2.99 -9.15
C SER A 85 4.99 -2.45 -8.32
N MET A 86 6.22 -2.91 -8.59
CA MET A 86 7.40 -2.47 -7.86
C MET A 86 7.76 -1.02 -8.18
N LEU A 87 7.73 -0.61 -9.44
CA LEU A 87 7.97 0.78 -9.81
C LEU A 87 6.92 1.75 -9.23
N LEU A 88 5.65 1.35 -9.22
CA LEU A 88 4.59 2.11 -8.55
C LEU A 88 4.86 2.23 -7.04
N ALA A 89 5.25 1.14 -6.38
CA ALA A 89 5.58 1.13 -4.96
C ALA A 89 6.75 2.07 -4.64
N LEU A 90 7.81 2.02 -5.45
CA LEU A 90 9.00 2.84 -5.25
C LEU A 90 8.73 4.32 -5.54
N ALA A 91 8.06 4.63 -6.63
CA ALA A 91 7.80 6.02 -7.02
C ALA A 91 6.78 6.72 -6.12
N SER A 92 5.80 5.99 -5.56
CA SER A 92 4.81 6.58 -4.65
C SER A 92 5.16 6.45 -3.17
N ALA A 93 6.14 5.62 -2.81
CA ALA A 93 6.32 5.09 -1.45
C ALA A 93 5.01 4.56 -0.83
N GLY A 94 4.09 4.08 -1.69
CA GLY A 94 2.72 3.76 -1.34
C GLY A 94 2.58 2.38 -0.71
N ARG A 95 1.58 2.21 0.16
CA ARG A 95 1.24 0.89 0.72
C ARG A 95 0.56 0.02 -0.34
N SER A 96 0.62 -1.30 -0.19
CA SER A 96 -0.10 -2.22 -1.07
C SER A 96 -1.61 -1.93 -1.16
N SER A 97 -2.22 -1.39 -0.10
CA SER A 97 -3.61 -0.93 -0.11
C SER A 97 -3.86 0.30 -0.98
N GLU A 98 -2.88 1.20 -1.11
CA GLU A 98 -2.96 2.38 -1.97
C GLU A 98 -2.74 1.98 -3.43
N LEU A 99 -1.78 1.10 -3.69
CA LEU A 99 -1.58 0.52 -5.03
C LEU A 99 -2.81 -0.25 -5.51
N ARG A 100 -3.47 -1.00 -4.61
CA ARG A 100 -4.77 -1.64 -4.86
C ARG A 100 -5.88 -0.64 -5.24
N ALA A 101 -5.83 0.57 -4.68
CA ALA A 101 -6.86 1.58 -4.87
C ALA A 101 -6.72 2.36 -6.18
N LEU A 102 -5.61 2.17 -6.92
CA LEU A 102 -5.42 2.75 -8.25
C LEU A 102 -6.47 2.19 -9.22
N ASP A 103 -7.14 3.09 -9.92
CA ASP A 103 -8.28 2.79 -10.79
C ASP A 103 -8.19 3.64 -12.06
N LEU A 104 -8.42 3.03 -13.22
CA LEU A 104 -8.32 3.67 -14.53
C LEU A 104 -9.38 4.77 -14.73
N ARG A 105 -10.53 4.71 -14.04
CA ARG A 105 -11.57 5.75 -14.13
C ARG A 105 -11.11 7.08 -13.53
N PHE A 106 -10.18 7.03 -12.59
CA PHE A 106 -9.63 8.19 -11.89
C PHE A 106 -8.18 8.44 -12.30
N MET A 107 -7.79 7.96 -13.48
CA MET A 107 -6.49 8.15 -14.09
C MET A 107 -6.56 9.28 -15.10
N THR A 108 -5.63 10.22 -15.02
CA THR A 108 -5.43 11.28 -16.02
C THR A 108 -4.04 11.14 -16.59
N MET A 109 -3.98 11.14 -17.92
CA MET A 109 -2.75 10.99 -18.68
C MET A 109 -2.34 12.32 -19.30
N THR A 110 -1.09 12.69 -19.09
CA THR A 110 -0.42 13.83 -19.75
C THR A 110 0.84 13.32 -20.44
N ASP A 111 1.39 14.10 -21.37
CA ASP A 111 2.59 13.71 -22.14
C ASP A 111 3.80 13.39 -21.24
N SER A 112 3.87 14.02 -20.06
CA SER A 112 5.00 13.91 -19.14
C SER A 112 4.69 13.17 -17.84
N SER A 113 3.42 12.91 -17.51
CA SER A 113 3.04 12.32 -16.22
C SER A 113 1.71 11.57 -16.23
N ILE A 114 1.55 10.64 -15.29
CA ILE A 114 0.28 9.96 -14.96
C ILE A 114 -0.18 10.42 -13.58
N ILE A 115 -1.43 10.84 -13.48
CA ILE A 115 -2.04 11.22 -12.20
C ILE A 115 -3.16 10.24 -11.88
N PHE A 116 -3.16 9.69 -10.67
CA PHE A 116 -4.27 8.92 -10.13
C PHE A 116 -4.90 9.63 -8.95
N GLU A 117 -6.23 9.75 -8.96
CA GLU A 117 -6.99 10.19 -7.78
C GLU A 117 -7.59 8.98 -7.06
N LEU A 118 -7.20 8.76 -5.80
CA LEU A 118 -7.70 7.63 -5.04
C LEU A 118 -9.17 7.85 -4.65
N GLY A 119 -10.08 7.20 -5.37
CA GLY A 119 -11.53 7.25 -5.12
C GLY A 119 -11.99 6.47 -3.89
N ARG A 120 -11.12 5.65 -3.29
CA ARG A 120 -11.42 4.87 -2.08
C ARG A 120 -10.83 5.51 -0.82
N LEU A 121 -11.48 5.29 0.33
CA LEU A 121 -10.97 5.73 1.61
C LEU A 121 -9.67 4.99 1.96
N THR A 122 -8.57 5.72 2.07
CA THR A 122 -7.33 5.20 2.67
C THR A 122 -7.34 5.43 4.18
N LYS A 123 -6.51 4.69 4.92
CA LYS A 123 -6.38 4.84 6.38
C LYS A 123 -6.00 6.26 6.82
N SER A 124 -5.31 7.01 5.97
CA SER A 124 -4.86 8.39 6.25
C SER A 124 -5.92 9.45 5.92
N ARG A 125 -6.99 9.10 5.19
CA ARG A 125 -8.00 10.06 4.74
C ARG A 125 -8.91 10.49 5.89
N ARG A 126 -9.09 11.80 6.06
CA ARG A 126 -10.01 12.40 7.04
C ARG A 126 -11.27 12.93 6.36
N LYS A 127 -12.37 13.05 7.11
CA LYS A 127 -13.61 13.68 6.63
C LYS A 127 -13.30 15.11 6.17
N GLY A 128 -13.78 15.49 4.98
CA GLY A 128 -13.56 16.81 4.38
C GLY A 128 -12.24 16.97 3.60
N GLN A 129 -11.34 15.98 3.61
CA GLN A 129 -10.14 16.03 2.77
C GLN A 129 -10.46 15.68 1.31
N LYS A 130 -9.79 16.39 0.39
CA LYS A 130 -9.80 16.05 -1.05
C LYS A 130 -9.22 14.64 -1.28
N PRO A 131 -9.59 13.96 -2.38
CA PRO A 131 -8.96 12.69 -2.76
C PRO A 131 -7.43 12.82 -2.80
N ILE A 132 -6.74 11.77 -2.35
CA ILE A 132 -5.27 11.71 -2.41
C ILE A 132 -4.89 11.54 -3.88
N LYS A 133 -3.97 12.38 -4.37
CA LYS A 133 -3.42 12.29 -5.72
C LYS A 133 -2.05 11.61 -5.68
N LEU A 134 -1.84 10.64 -6.56
CA LEU A 134 -0.55 10.02 -6.82
C LEU A 134 -0.09 10.46 -8.22
N ILE A 135 1.08 11.08 -8.30
CA ILE A 135 1.63 11.63 -9.53
C ILE A 135 2.89 10.84 -9.87
N PHE A 136 2.91 10.26 -11.06
CA PHE A 136 4.04 9.52 -11.60
C PHE A 136 4.60 10.25 -12.79
N ASN A 137 5.80 10.80 -12.64
CA ASN A 137 6.47 11.53 -13.71
C ASN A 137 7.21 10.57 -14.64
N SER A 138 7.30 10.94 -15.91
CA SER A 138 8.18 10.27 -16.86
C SER A 138 9.63 10.44 -16.46
N CYS A 139 10.41 9.37 -16.57
CA CYS A 139 11.85 9.41 -16.36
C CYS A 139 12.52 9.38 -17.74
N GLN A 140 13.14 10.50 -18.12
CA GLN A 140 13.88 10.59 -19.39
C GLN A 140 15.30 10.02 -19.26
N SER A 141 15.89 10.07 -18.07
CA SER A 141 17.25 9.61 -17.80
C SER A 141 17.40 8.09 -17.94
N ASP A 142 16.37 7.32 -17.54
CA ASP A 142 16.33 5.87 -17.74
C ASP A 142 14.94 5.44 -18.25
N PRO A 143 14.81 5.21 -19.56
CA PRO A 143 13.56 4.76 -20.17
C PRO A 143 13.07 3.41 -19.64
N LEU A 144 13.96 2.53 -19.15
CA LEU A 144 13.58 1.20 -18.65
C LEU A 144 12.89 1.26 -17.29
N LEU A 145 13.19 2.30 -16.51
CA LEU A 145 12.60 2.60 -15.20
C LEU A 145 11.45 3.61 -15.27
N CYS A 146 11.12 4.11 -16.46
CA CYS A 146 10.08 5.11 -16.63
C CYS A 146 8.69 4.56 -16.29
N VAL A 147 8.14 4.98 -15.14
CA VAL A 147 6.84 4.53 -14.61
C VAL A 147 5.71 4.76 -15.62
N VAL A 148 5.71 5.91 -16.30
CA VAL A 148 4.72 6.24 -17.34
C VAL A 148 4.74 5.20 -18.45
N SER A 149 5.93 4.85 -18.96
CA SER A 149 6.08 3.89 -20.06
C SER A 149 5.56 2.50 -19.68
N VAL A 150 5.88 2.02 -18.47
CA VAL A 150 5.50 0.68 -18.02
C VAL A 150 4.00 0.61 -17.76
N ILE A 151 3.40 1.66 -17.18
CA ILE A 151 1.95 1.74 -16.99
C ILE A 151 1.23 1.72 -18.34
N THR A 152 1.68 2.52 -19.31
CA THR A 152 1.07 2.54 -20.65
C THR A 152 1.15 1.18 -21.33
N SER A 153 2.31 0.52 -21.31
CA SER A 153 2.46 -0.84 -21.85
C SER A 153 1.58 -1.86 -21.12
N TYR A 154 1.47 -1.76 -19.79
CA TYR A 154 0.66 -2.66 -18.97
C TYR A 154 -0.84 -2.48 -19.22
N VAL A 155 -1.31 -1.23 -19.30
CA VAL A 155 -2.71 -0.92 -19.60
C VAL A 155 -3.06 -1.44 -20.99
N ASP A 156 -2.21 -1.22 -21.99
CA ASP A 156 -2.42 -1.73 -23.34
C ASP A 156 -2.53 -3.26 -23.39
N ARG A 157 -1.61 -3.96 -22.73
CA ARG A 157 -1.61 -5.43 -22.66
C ARG A 157 -2.84 -5.99 -21.94
N THR A 158 -3.28 -5.31 -20.88
CA THR A 158 -4.43 -5.73 -20.08
C THR A 158 -5.78 -5.31 -20.66
N LYS A 159 -5.85 -4.56 -21.77
CA LYS A 159 -7.10 -4.13 -22.42
C LYS A 159 -8.06 -5.28 -22.68
N ARG A 160 -7.54 -6.42 -23.16
CA ARG A 160 -8.33 -7.62 -23.49
C ARG A 160 -8.98 -8.24 -22.25
N TRP A 161 -8.26 -8.33 -21.13
CA TRP A 161 -8.80 -8.92 -19.90
C TRP A 161 -9.84 -8.01 -19.23
N ARG A 162 -9.63 -6.69 -19.33
CA ARG A 162 -10.51 -5.67 -18.76
C ARG A 162 -11.87 -5.63 -19.44
N SER A 163 -11.93 -5.78 -20.77
CA SER A 163 -13.20 -5.77 -21.50
C SER A 163 -14.08 -6.97 -21.17
N VAL A 164 -13.48 -8.13 -20.93
CA VAL A 164 -14.21 -9.37 -20.62
C VAL A 164 -14.91 -9.30 -19.26
N LEU A 165 -14.26 -8.74 -18.24
CA LEU A 165 -14.78 -8.70 -16.86
C LEU A 165 -15.21 -7.31 -16.38
N ALA A 166 -15.23 -6.31 -17.26
CA ALA A 166 -15.55 -4.92 -16.95
C ALA A 166 -14.79 -4.34 -15.74
N GLN A 167 -13.49 -4.61 -15.66
CA GLN A 167 -12.65 -4.27 -14.51
C GLN A 167 -11.97 -2.91 -14.66
N THR A 168 -11.96 -2.14 -13.57
CA THR A 168 -11.44 -0.76 -13.58
C THR A 168 -10.19 -0.58 -12.72
N GLN A 169 -9.91 -1.51 -11.80
CA GLN A 169 -8.67 -1.50 -11.01
C GLN A 169 -7.43 -1.54 -11.91
N LEU A 170 -6.41 -0.72 -11.63
CA LEU A 170 -5.16 -0.72 -12.39
C LEU A 170 -4.50 -2.10 -12.38
N LEU A 171 -4.12 -2.64 -11.22
CA LEU A 171 -3.42 -3.93 -11.13
C LEU A 171 -4.40 -5.10 -11.19
N LEU A 172 -4.18 -6.05 -12.11
CA LEU A 172 -4.96 -7.28 -12.24
C LEU A 172 -4.09 -8.52 -12.02
N SER A 173 -4.71 -9.65 -11.70
CA SER A 173 -4.02 -10.93 -11.59
C SER A 173 -3.41 -11.30 -12.94
N PHE A 174 -2.15 -11.73 -12.97
CA PHE A 174 -1.55 -12.32 -14.16
C PHE A 174 -1.98 -13.77 -14.40
N VAL A 175 -2.67 -14.39 -13.42
CA VAL A 175 -3.27 -15.73 -13.56
C VAL A 175 -4.71 -15.59 -14.01
N GLU A 176 -5.13 -16.36 -15.00
CA GLU A 176 -6.53 -16.48 -15.42
C GLU A 176 -7.44 -16.79 -14.23
N PRO A 177 -8.63 -16.19 -14.14
CA PRO A 177 -9.29 -15.35 -15.15
C PRO A 177 -8.96 -13.84 -15.01
N HIS A 178 -7.74 -13.49 -14.61
CA HIS A 178 -7.23 -12.10 -14.55
C HIS A 178 -8.04 -11.15 -13.67
N LYS A 179 -8.50 -11.65 -12.52
CA LYS A 179 -9.35 -10.89 -11.60
C LYS A 179 -8.66 -9.70 -10.93
N GLU A 180 -9.47 -8.76 -10.46
CA GLU A 180 -9.07 -7.76 -9.47
C GLU A 180 -8.33 -8.40 -8.29
N VAL A 181 -7.16 -7.88 -7.96
CA VAL A 181 -6.34 -8.44 -6.86
C VAL A 181 -6.66 -7.78 -5.52
N VAL A 182 -6.15 -8.32 -4.43
CA VAL A 182 -6.28 -7.74 -3.07
C VAL A 182 -4.93 -7.20 -2.58
N PRO A 183 -4.89 -6.35 -1.53
CA PRO A 183 -3.64 -5.76 -1.06
C PRO A 183 -2.57 -6.79 -0.67
N CYS A 184 -2.96 -7.96 -0.14
CA CYS A 184 -2.01 -9.02 0.20
C CYS A 184 -1.40 -9.69 -1.04
N THR A 185 -2.13 -9.78 -2.15
CA THR A 185 -1.59 -10.27 -3.43
C THR A 185 -0.51 -9.33 -3.94
N ILE A 186 -0.78 -8.01 -3.94
CA ILE A 186 0.22 -7.00 -4.35
C ILE A 186 1.43 -7.06 -3.42
N ALA A 187 1.22 -7.18 -2.10
CA ALA A 187 2.31 -7.30 -1.14
C ALA A 187 3.16 -8.58 -1.33
N GLY A 188 2.61 -9.62 -1.96
CA GLY A 188 3.38 -10.82 -2.32
C GLY A 188 4.12 -10.70 -3.66
N TRP A 189 3.84 -9.66 -4.45
CA TRP A 189 4.59 -9.36 -5.69
C TRP A 189 5.77 -8.41 -5.45
N LEU A 190 5.68 -7.59 -4.40
CA LEU A 190 6.75 -6.70 -3.91
C LEU A 190 7.73 -7.50 -3.04
#